data_AF-A0A6P0DT50-F1
#
_entry.id   AF-A0A6P0DT50-F1
#
_cell.length_a   1.000
_cell.length_b   1.000
_cell.length_c   1.000
_cell.angle_alpha   90.00
_cell.angle_beta   90.00
_cell.angle_gamma   90.00
#
_symmetry.space_group_name_H-M   'P 1'
#
loop_
_entity.id
_entity.type
_entity.pdbx_description
1 polymer ?
#
loop_
_entity_poly.entity_id
_entity_poly.type
_entity_poly.pdbx_seq_one_letter_code
_entity_poly.pdbx_strand_id
1 'polypeptide(L)'
;DTLKELYGRICFNVLCGNTDDHARNHAAFWDGRMLTLTASTLATLLAGAPDYHLKEAEAATLIENQVTMIAASWPAVCAEAELSTVDRKLFAGRQFLNSYAFEGLEGQKALQDAFRAARDALIASGGA
;
A
#
# COMPACT_ATOMS: atom_id res chain seq x y z
N ASP A 1 -1.14 -18.12 -12.18
CA ASP A 1 -0.92 -16.82 -11.51
C ASP A 1 -1.76 -15.76 -12.19
N THR A 2 -2.66 -15.10 -11.45
CA THR A 2 -3.86 -14.42 -11.99
C THR A 2 -3.74 -12.88 -11.97
N LEU A 3 -4.58 -12.16 -12.74
CA LEU A 3 -4.67 -10.69 -12.68
C LEU A 3 -4.89 -10.15 -11.26
N LYS A 4 -5.66 -10.86 -10.44
CA LYS A 4 -5.88 -10.53 -9.03
C LYS A 4 -4.59 -10.58 -8.20
N GLU A 5 -3.71 -11.52 -8.50
CA GLU A 5 -2.40 -11.64 -7.84
C GLU A 5 -1.47 -10.49 -8.26
N LEU A 6 -1.47 -10.14 -9.55
CA LEU A 6 -0.76 -8.96 -10.05
C LEU A 6 -1.26 -7.68 -9.38
N TYR A 7 -2.58 -7.51 -9.26
CA TYR A 7 -3.19 -6.39 -8.53
C TYR A 7 -2.72 -6.33 -7.06
N GLY A 8 -2.69 -7.49 -6.39
CA GLY A 8 -2.19 -7.60 -5.02
C GLY A 8 -0.73 -7.18 -4.86
N ARG A 9 0.14 -7.53 -5.83
CA ARG A 9 1.55 -7.14 -5.86
C ARG A 9 1.72 -5.64 -6.09
N ILE A 10 0.92 -5.04 -6.97
CA ILE A 10 0.92 -3.58 -7.18
C ILE A 10 0.46 -2.86 -5.92
N CYS A 11 -0.61 -3.34 -5.27
CA CYS A 11 -1.06 -2.84 -3.97
C CYS A 11 0.07 -2.87 -2.93
N PHE A 12 0.77 -3.99 -2.81
CA PHE A 12 1.89 -4.12 -1.89
C PHE A 12 3.00 -3.10 -2.18
N ASN A 13 3.36 -2.89 -3.46
CA ASN A 13 4.39 -1.93 -3.85
C ASN A 13 4.02 -0.48 -3.48
N VAL A 14 2.76 -0.09 -3.68
CA VAL A 14 2.22 1.21 -3.24
C VAL A 14 2.35 1.35 -1.71
N LEU A 15 1.98 0.30 -0.96
CA LEU A 15 1.98 0.30 0.50
C LEU A 15 3.39 0.24 1.12
N CYS A 16 4.36 -0.34 0.44
CA CYS A 16 5.75 -0.39 0.89
C CYS A 16 6.54 0.85 0.51
N GLY A 17 5.88 1.87 -0.06
CA GLY A 17 6.52 3.13 -0.43
C GLY A 17 7.75 2.88 -1.27
N ASN A 18 7.69 1.93 -2.22
CA ASN A 18 8.82 1.64 -3.09
C ASN A 18 9.09 2.85 -3.99
N THR A 19 9.89 3.77 -3.46
CA THR A 19 10.23 5.08 -4.01
C THR A 19 11.54 5.01 -4.77
N ASP A 20 11.75 3.98 -5.59
CA ASP A 20 12.95 3.89 -6.43
C ASP A 20 13.12 5.22 -7.18
N ASP A 21 14.19 5.93 -6.83
CA ASP A 21 14.17 7.38 -6.77
C ASP A 21 14.53 7.99 -8.12
N HIS A 22 13.56 8.06 -9.04
CA HIS A 22 13.59 9.00 -10.17
C HIS A 22 12.18 9.59 -10.39
N ALA A 23 11.91 10.67 -9.65
CA ALA A 23 10.73 11.55 -9.69
C ALA A 23 9.43 10.95 -9.12
N ARG A 24 8.97 11.54 -8.01
CA ARG A 24 7.59 11.54 -7.44
C ARG A 24 6.68 10.38 -7.87
N ASN A 25 6.70 9.24 -7.18
CA ASN A 25 5.61 8.24 -7.20
C ASN A 25 4.92 8.06 -8.56
N HIS A 26 5.66 8.05 -9.66
CA HIS A 26 5.09 7.94 -10.99
C HIS A 26 4.90 6.45 -11.29
N ALA A 27 3.79 5.88 -10.81
CA ALA A 27 3.32 4.61 -11.33
C ALA A 27 2.82 4.85 -12.76
N ALA A 28 3.17 4.01 -13.72
CA ALA A 28 2.63 4.13 -15.07
C ALA A 28 1.52 3.11 -15.25
N PHE A 29 0.32 3.58 -15.59
CA PHE A 29 -0.76 2.70 -16.00
C PHE A 29 -0.65 2.45 -17.50
N TRP A 30 -0.67 1.17 -17.90
CA TRP A 30 -0.69 0.76 -19.31
C TRP A 30 -1.89 -0.16 -19.56
N ASP A 31 -2.82 0.34 -20.37
CA ASP A 31 -4.06 -0.36 -20.78
C ASP A 31 -3.86 -1.21 -22.07
N GLY A 32 -2.61 -1.42 -22.50
CA GLY A 32 -2.28 -2.05 -23.77
C GLY A 32 -2.24 -1.10 -24.98
N ARG A 33 -2.60 0.19 -24.82
CA ARG A 33 -2.64 1.19 -25.92
C ARG A 33 -1.96 2.52 -25.57
N MET A 34 -2.10 3.01 -24.34
CA MET A 34 -1.49 4.25 -23.86
C MET A 34 -0.80 4.07 -22.52
N LEU A 35 0.33 4.76 -22.37
CA LEU A 35 1.06 4.88 -21.11
C LEU A 35 0.66 6.19 -20.44
N THR A 36 0.05 6.13 -19.26
CA THR A 36 -0.28 7.33 -18.47
C THR A 36 0.54 7.34 -17.20
N LEU A 37 1.26 8.44 -16.94
CA LEU A 37 1.90 8.66 -15.65
C LEU A 37 0.82 8.95 -14.60
N THR A 38 0.83 8.19 -13.52
CA THR A 38 -0.13 8.27 -12.42
C THR A 38 0.60 8.33 -11.10
N ALA A 39 -0.06 8.86 -10.07
CA ALA A 39 0.49 8.81 -8.72
C ALA A 39 0.40 7.36 -8.17
N SER A 40 1.41 6.93 -7.43
CA SER A 40 1.43 5.66 -6.70
C SER A 40 0.60 5.79 -5.41
N THR A 41 -0.72 5.93 -5.57
CA THR A 41 -1.68 6.02 -4.48
C THR A 41 -2.73 4.93 -4.59
N LEU A 42 -3.34 4.58 -3.45
CA LEU A 42 -4.44 3.64 -3.38
C LEU A 42 -5.68 4.15 -4.15
N ALA A 43 -5.87 5.46 -4.26
CA ALA A 43 -6.94 6.05 -5.06
C ALA A 43 -6.79 5.73 -6.55
N THR A 44 -5.59 5.93 -7.09
CA THR A 44 -5.28 5.56 -8.48
C THR A 44 -5.39 4.05 -8.69
N LEU A 45 -4.89 3.25 -7.75
CA LEU A 45 -5.00 1.80 -7.83
C LEU A 45 -6.45 1.31 -7.79
N LEU A 46 -7.30 1.95 -7.00
CA LEU A 46 -8.72 1.64 -6.94
C LEU A 46 -9.43 2.00 -8.25
N ALA A 47 -9.10 3.15 -8.85
CA ALA A 47 -9.63 3.57 -10.15
C ALA A 47 -9.26 2.60 -11.28
N GLY A 48 -8.07 1.99 -11.23
CA GLY A 48 -7.61 0.97 -12.19
C GLY A 48 -8.14 -0.45 -11.92
N ALA A 49 -8.94 -0.68 -10.88
CA ALA A 49 -9.49 -2.01 -10.56
C ALA A 49 -10.23 -2.70 -11.75
N PRO A 50 -11.01 -2.00 -12.59
CA PRO A 50 -11.71 -2.63 -13.71
C PRO A 50 -10.78 -3.31 -14.72
N ASP A 51 -9.56 -2.80 -14.91
CA ASP A 51 -8.58 -3.37 -15.84
C ASP A 51 -8.03 -4.73 -15.35
N TYR A 52 -8.19 -5.02 -14.06
CA TYR A 52 -7.91 -6.31 -13.45
C TYR A 52 -9.16 -7.19 -13.29
N HIS A 53 -10.28 -6.76 -13.91
CA HIS A 53 -11.58 -7.40 -13.82
C HIS A 53 -12.11 -7.49 -12.38
N LEU A 54 -11.76 -6.51 -11.54
CA LEU A 54 -12.24 -6.39 -10.18
C LEU A 54 -13.31 -5.29 -10.09
N LYS A 55 -14.37 -5.56 -9.31
CA LYS A 55 -15.26 -4.49 -8.88
C LYS A 55 -14.54 -3.64 -7.82
N GLU A 56 -14.91 -2.37 -7.73
CA GLU A 56 -14.36 -1.44 -6.74
C GLU A 56 -14.42 -2.00 -5.30
N ALA A 57 -15.54 -2.59 -4.91
CA ALA A 57 -15.69 -3.20 -3.59
C ALA A 57 -14.71 -4.37 -3.35
N GLU A 58 -14.47 -5.20 -4.37
CA GLU A 58 -13.52 -6.32 -4.26
C GLU A 58 -12.09 -5.81 -4.15
N ALA A 59 -11.75 -4.77 -4.91
CA ALA A 59 -10.47 -4.09 -4.84
C ALA A 59 -10.27 -3.41 -3.47
N ALA A 60 -11.27 -2.71 -2.95
CA ALA A 60 -11.22 -2.09 -1.62
C ALA A 60 -10.97 -3.13 -0.51
N THR A 61 -11.69 -4.26 -0.54
CA THR A 61 -11.44 -5.37 0.40
C THR A 61 -10.03 -5.95 0.27
N LEU A 62 -9.50 -6.08 -0.95
CA LEU A 62 -8.12 -6.53 -1.17
C LEU A 62 -7.10 -5.56 -0.56
N ILE A 63 -7.30 -4.26 -0.74
CA ILE A 63 -6.44 -3.22 -0.17
C ILE A 63 -6.53 -3.25 1.36
N GLU A 64 -7.73 -3.31 1.93
CA GLU A 64 -7.94 -3.39 3.38
C GLU A 64 -7.22 -4.60 4.00
N ASN A 65 -7.35 -5.76 3.36
CA ASN A 65 -6.67 -6.98 3.79
C ASN A 65 -5.15 -6.83 3.74
N GLN A 66 -4.59 -6.25 2.68
CA GLN A 66 -3.15 -6.01 2.55
C GLN A 66 -2.63 -5.06 3.62
N VAL A 67 -3.33 -3.95 3.85
CA VAL A 67 -2.95 -2.95 4.86
C VAL A 67 -2.96 -3.55 6.27
N THR A 68 -4.01 -4.30 6.60
CA THR A 68 -4.12 -5.00 7.88
C THR A 68 -3.03 -6.06 8.03
N MET A 69 -2.76 -6.83 6.98
CA MET A 69 -1.76 -7.90 6.99
C MET A 69 -0.34 -7.36 7.15
N ILE A 70 0.01 -6.26 6.47
CA ILE A 70 1.31 -5.60 6.62
C ILE A 70 1.53 -5.18 8.08
N ALA A 71 0.54 -4.50 8.69
CA ALA A 71 0.61 -4.08 10.08
C ALA A 71 0.72 -5.26 11.06
N ALA A 72 -0.09 -6.31 10.87
CA ALA A 72 -0.07 -7.49 11.73
C ALA A 72 1.23 -8.30 11.62
N SER A 73 1.83 -8.37 10.42
CA SER A 73 3.04 -9.14 10.17
C SER A 73 4.31 -8.40 10.57
N TRP A 74 4.24 -7.07 10.73
CA TRP A 74 5.39 -6.21 10.97
C TRP A 74 6.31 -6.67 12.11
N PRO A 75 5.83 -7.03 13.32
CA PRO A 75 6.72 -7.45 14.41
C PRO A 75 7.50 -8.72 14.09
N ALA A 76 6.86 -9.70 13.46
CA ALA A 76 7.48 -10.98 13.11
C ALA A 76 8.54 -10.79 12.01
N VAL A 77 8.22 -10.03 10.96
CA VAL A 77 9.15 -9.72 9.87
C VAL A 77 10.36 -8.93 10.39
N CYS A 78 10.15 -7.95 11.27
CA CYS A 78 11.24 -7.19 11.87
C CYS A 78 12.16 -8.06 12.75
N ALA A 79 11.61 -9.06 13.42
CA ALA A 79 12.38 -10.00 14.22
C ALA A 79 13.19 -10.94 13.33
N GLU A 80 12.58 -11.49 12.29
CA GLU A 80 13.24 -12.37 11.31
C GLU A 80 14.37 -11.64 10.55
N ALA A 81 14.15 -10.37 10.19
CA ALA A 81 15.14 -9.54 9.52
C ALA A 81 16.16 -8.90 10.47
N GLU A 82 16.13 -9.22 11.77
CA GLU A 82 17.03 -8.67 12.80
C GLU A 82 17.08 -7.12 12.81
N LEU A 83 15.96 -6.45 12.49
CA LEU A 83 15.90 -4.99 12.46
C LEU A 83 16.07 -4.39 13.85
N SER A 84 16.94 -3.39 13.95
CA SER A 84 17.12 -2.61 15.17
C SER A 84 15.87 -1.80 15.51
N THR A 85 15.70 -1.40 16.77
CA THR A 85 14.59 -0.52 17.19
C THR A 85 14.64 0.85 16.49
N VAL A 86 15.82 1.29 16.05
CA VAL A 86 15.98 2.52 15.26
C VAL A 86 15.43 2.32 13.85
N ASP A 87 15.80 1.23 13.18
CA ASP A 87 15.36 0.93 11.82
C ASP A 87 13.85 0.65 11.78
N ARG A 88 13.32 -0.08 12.78
CA ARG A 88 11.87 -0.30 12.92
C ARG A 88 11.10 1.01 12.96
N LYS A 89 11.54 1.98 13.79
CA LYS A 89 10.93 3.31 13.87
C LYS A 89 11.11 4.11 12.57
N LEU A 90 12.25 3.97 11.91
CA LEU A 90 12.54 4.66 10.67
C LEU A 90 11.64 4.17 9.53
N PHE A 91 11.44 2.86 9.40
CA PHE A 91 10.64 2.28 8.34
C PHE A 91 9.13 2.39 8.60
N ALA A 92 8.72 2.30 9.87
CA ALA A 92 7.32 2.31 10.24
C ALA A 92 6.60 3.62 9.89
N GLY A 93 5.56 3.55 9.06
CA GLY A 93 4.76 4.70 8.64
C GLY A 93 5.48 5.65 7.67
N ARG A 94 6.71 5.32 7.27
CA ARG A 94 7.51 6.05 6.26
C ARG A 94 7.77 5.20 5.03
N GLN A 95 8.47 4.08 5.18
CA GLN A 95 8.67 3.12 4.09
C GLN A 95 7.40 2.30 3.95
N PHE A 96 6.98 1.62 5.04
CA PHE A 96 5.77 0.83 5.06
C PHE A 96 4.59 1.65 5.58
N LEU A 97 3.45 1.53 4.89
CA LEU A 97 2.23 2.30 5.16
C LEU A 97 2.49 3.82 5.19
N ASN A 98 3.21 4.32 4.17
CA ASN A 98 3.43 5.74 3.98
C ASN A 98 2.10 6.49 3.84
N SER A 99 1.94 7.63 4.51
CA SER A 99 0.69 8.42 4.46
C SER A 99 0.34 8.92 3.05
N TYR A 100 1.33 9.12 2.18
CA TYR A 100 1.12 9.52 0.78
C TYR A 100 0.35 8.46 -0.02
N ALA A 101 0.55 7.17 0.28
CA ALA A 101 -0.19 6.10 -0.40
C ALA A 101 -1.72 6.26 -0.27
N PHE A 102 -2.17 7.02 0.74
CA PHE A 102 -3.57 7.25 1.04
C PHE A 102 -4.18 8.51 0.38
N GLU A 103 -3.39 9.32 -0.32
CA GLU A 103 -3.89 10.55 -0.98
C GLU A 103 -4.99 10.23 -2.02
N GLY A 104 -6.09 11.00 -2.02
CA GLY A 104 -7.17 10.91 -3.00
C GLY A 104 -8.29 9.90 -2.67
N LEU A 105 -8.32 9.35 -1.45
CA LEU A 105 -9.32 8.39 -1.00
C LEU A 105 -10.51 9.01 -0.24
N GLU A 106 -10.85 10.28 -0.46
CA GLU A 106 -11.85 11.04 0.32
C GLU A 106 -13.25 10.39 0.32
N GLY A 107 -13.59 9.61 -0.71
CA GLY A 107 -14.86 8.88 -0.83
C GLY A 107 -14.90 7.52 -0.12
N GLN A 108 -13.77 7.00 0.38
CA GLN A 108 -13.64 5.62 0.86
C GLN A 108 -13.46 5.54 2.39
N LYS A 109 -14.44 6.01 3.16
CA LYS A 109 -14.35 6.15 4.63
C LYS A 109 -13.81 4.90 5.35
N ALA A 110 -14.37 3.74 5.07
CA ALA A 110 -13.97 2.49 5.72
C ALA A 110 -12.49 2.15 5.45
N LEU A 111 -12.04 2.35 4.21
CA LEU A 111 -10.65 2.13 3.83
C LEU A 111 -9.71 3.13 4.51
N GLN A 112 -10.15 4.39 4.73
CA GLN A 112 -9.37 5.36 5.49
C GLN A 112 -9.21 4.96 6.94
N ASP A 113 -10.31 4.52 7.57
CA ASP A 113 -10.31 4.13 8.97
C ASP A 113 -9.43 2.88 9.18
N ALA A 114 -9.52 1.89 8.29
CA ALA A 114 -8.65 0.71 8.31
C ALA A 114 -7.16 1.06 8.12
N PHE A 115 -6.85 1.95 7.17
CA PHE A 115 -5.46 2.36 6.93
C PHE A 115 -4.86 3.10 8.12
N ARG A 116 -5.60 4.04 8.71
CA ARG A 116 -5.16 4.77 9.90
C ARG A 116 -4.90 3.81 11.06
N ALA A 117 -5.84 2.89 11.33
CA ALA A 117 -5.69 1.90 12.39
C ALA A 117 -4.45 1.01 12.19
N ALA A 118 -4.25 0.49 10.97
CA ALA A 118 -3.11 -0.35 10.64
C ALA A 118 -1.78 0.41 10.75
N ARG A 119 -1.73 1.65 10.26
CA ARG A 119 -0.54 2.51 10.35
C ARG A 119 -0.19 2.85 11.80
N ASP A 120 -1.18 3.18 12.62
CA ASP A 120 -0.97 3.49 14.04
C ASP A 120 -0.46 2.26 14.80
N ALA A 121 -1.01 1.07 14.52
CA ALA A 121 -0.53 -0.19 15.08
C ALA A 121 0.91 -0.52 14.65
N LEU A 122 1.23 -0.30 13.37
CA LEU A 122 2.58 -0.52 12.82
C LEU A 122 3.61 0.45 13.43
N ILE A 123 3.25 1.72 13.62
CA ILE A 123 4.12 2.71 14.29
C ILE A 123 4.30 2.38 15.77
N ALA A 124 3.24 2.01 16.48
CA ALA A 124 3.30 1.66 17.90
C ALA A 124 4.21 0.43 18.14
N SER A 125 4.11 -0.57 17.28
CA SER A 125 4.95 -1.78 17.35
C SER A 125 6.41 -1.54 16.96
N GLY A 126 6.71 -0.53 16.15
CA GLY A 126 8.10 -0.17 15.82
C GLY A 126 8.92 0.36 17.00
N GLY A 127 8.26 0.78 18.09
CA GLY A 127 8.89 1.27 19.31
C GLY A 127 9.12 0.23 20.41
N ALA A 128 8.49 -0.94 20.31
CA ALA A 128 8.58 -2.06 21.24
C ALA A 128 9.70 -3.04 20.82
#